data_AF-A0AAU2TCU9-F1
#
_entry.id   AF-A0AAU2TCU9-F1
#
_cell.length_a   1.000
_cell.length_b   1.000
_cell.length_c   1.000
_cell.angle_alpha   90.00
_cell.angle_beta   90.00
_cell.angle_gamma   90.00
#
_symmetry.space_group_name_H-M   'P 1'
#
loop_
_entity.id
_entity.type
_entity.pdbx_description
1 polymer ?
#
loop_
_entity_poly.entity_id
_entity_poly.type
_entity_poly.pdbx_seq_one_letter_code
_entity_poly.pdbx_strand_id
1 'polypeptide(L)'
;MADVDTSATREGPQGLDGLAAALAQAWHGVLGSLPQEDSDFYDAGGTSIDAARIASQAAEFAPDVEDLDVTLMTALLDEARFGDVRRLGLETIDRTRGGTA
;
A
#
# COMPACT_ATOMS: atom_id res chain seq x y z
N MET A 1 36.21 10.47 17.86
CA MET A 1 35.08 9.85 18.58
C MET A 1 33.83 10.21 17.82
N ALA A 2 33.02 9.21 17.51
CA ALA A 2 31.97 9.25 16.50
C ALA A 2 30.88 10.28 16.83
N ASP A 3 30.59 11.12 15.84
CA ASP A 3 29.29 11.77 15.69
C ASP A 3 28.38 10.69 15.09
N VAL A 4 27.64 10.01 15.95
CA VAL A 4 26.58 9.11 15.52
C VAL A 4 25.36 9.97 15.25
N ASP A 5 25.32 10.57 14.06
CA ASP A 5 24.11 11.12 13.47
C ASP A 5 23.15 9.93 13.22
N THR A 6 22.46 9.52 14.28
CA THR A 6 21.35 8.57 14.25
C THR A 6 20.07 9.35 13.92
N SER A 7 20.12 10.10 12.82
CA SER A 7 18.94 10.51 12.08
C SER A 7 18.72 9.48 10.98
N ALA A 8 18.51 8.22 11.38
CA ALA A 8 17.89 7.25 10.49
C ALA A 8 16.42 7.67 10.37
N THR A 9 16.21 8.71 9.58
CA THR A 9 14.90 9.17 9.17
C THR A 9 14.20 7.95 8.61
N ARG A 10 13.08 7.57 9.23
CA ARG A 10 12.14 6.60 8.69
C ARG A 10 11.48 7.25 7.48
N GLU A 11 12.25 7.46 6.43
CA GLU A 11 11.77 7.98 5.16
C GLU A 11 11.10 6.78 4.51
N GLY A 12 9.81 6.66 4.78
CA GLY A 12 8.92 6.06 3.81
C GLY A 12 9.13 6.70 2.43
N PRO A 13 8.61 6.06 1.38
CA PRO A 13 8.81 6.51 0.01
C PRO A 13 8.40 7.98 -0.10
N GLN A 14 9.39 8.83 -0.33
CA GLN A 14 9.30 10.27 -0.15
C GLN A 14 8.34 10.83 -1.20
N GLY A 15 7.16 11.28 -0.76
CA GLY A 15 6.13 11.90 -1.62
C GLY A 15 4.81 11.14 -1.77
N LEU A 16 4.61 10.01 -1.06
CA LEU A 16 3.30 9.35 -0.99
C LEU A 16 2.52 9.81 0.25
N ASP A 17 1.24 10.13 0.06
CA ASP A 17 0.30 10.52 1.11
C ASP A 17 -0.88 9.54 1.19
N GLY A 18 -1.52 9.49 2.36
CA GLY A 18 -2.77 8.76 2.56
C GLY A 18 -2.67 7.25 2.30
N LEU A 19 -3.62 6.70 1.54
CA LEU A 19 -3.67 5.27 1.23
C LEU A 19 -2.38 4.80 0.55
N ALA A 20 -1.79 5.63 -0.32
CA ALA A 20 -0.59 5.24 -1.04
C ALA A 20 0.61 5.04 -0.10
N ALA A 21 0.73 5.88 0.92
CA ALA A 21 1.73 5.71 1.97
C ALA A 21 1.46 4.44 2.79
N ALA A 22 0.20 4.20 3.20
CA ALA A 22 -0.17 3.01 3.95
C ALA A 22 0.15 1.72 3.18
N LEU A 23 -0.17 1.69 1.88
CA LEU A 23 0.09 0.56 1.00
C LEU A 23 1.60 0.28 0.84
N ALA A 24 2.40 1.33 0.62
CA ALA A 24 3.84 1.17 0.45
C ALA A 24 4.54 0.75 1.76
N GLN A 25 4.05 1.24 2.91
CA GLN A 25 4.56 0.81 4.22
C GLN A 25 4.22 -0.66 4.51
N ALA A 26 2.99 -1.08 4.22
CA ALA A 26 2.57 -2.47 4.37
C ALA A 26 3.40 -3.39 3.44
N TRP A 27 3.58 -2.99 2.19
CA TRP A 27 4.45 -3.70 1.23
C TRP A 27 5.87 -3.85 1.76
N HIS A 28 6.51 -2.76 2.22
CA HIS A 28 7.85 -2.83 2.77
C HIS A 28 7.94 -3.68 4.04
N GLY A 29 6.93 -3.64 4.90
CA GLY A 29 6.86 -4.48 6.09
C GLY A 29 6.81 -5.98 5.78
N VAL A 30 6.16 -6.36 4.67
CA VAL A 30 5.96 -7.77 4.28
C VAL A 30 7.07 -8.27 3.36
N LEU A 31 7.46 -7.48 2.36
CA LEU A 31 8.40 -7.86 1.30
C LEU A 31 9.82 -7.30 1.48
N GLY A 32 10.04 -6.46 2.49
CA GLY A 32 11.37 -5.94 2.86
C GLY A 32 11.95 -4.90 1.89
N SER A 33 11.16 -4.44 0.91
CA SER A 33 11.56 -3.41 -0.06
C SER A 33 10.42 -2.42 -0.30
N LEU A 34 10.74 -1.17 -0.64
CA LEU A 34 9.72 -0.19 -1.00
C LEU A 34 9.33 -0.34 -2.48
N PRO A 35 8.03 -0.32 -2.81
CA PRO A 35 7.58 -0.37 -4.20
C PRO A 35 7.78 0.99 -4.90
N GLN A 36 8.09 0.93 -6.19
CA GLN A 36 7.96 2.02 -7.16
C GLN A 36 6.61 1.91 -7.88
N GLU A 37 6.20 2.93 -8.66
CA GLU A 37 4.90 2.93 -9.34
C GLU A 37 4.71 1.74 -10.30
N ASP A 38 5.78 1.31 -10.96
CA ASP A 38 5.83 0.20 -11.90
C ASP A 38 6.25 -1.13 -11.27
N SER A 39 6.48 -1.17 -9.94
CA SER A 39 6.85 -2.39 -9.24
C SER A 39 5.70 -3.40 -9.27
N ASP A 40 6.03 -4.61 -9.70
CA ASP A 40 5.13 -5.75 -9.74
C ASP A 40 5.25 -6.58 -8.44
N PHE A 41 4.10 -6.99 -7.92
CA PHE A 41 3.96 -7.72 -6.66
C PHE A 41 4.63 -9.09 -6.69
N TYR A 42 4.51 -9.81 -7.79
CA TYR A 42 5.10 -11.13 -7.93
C TYR A 42 6.60 -11.04 -8.20
N ASP A 43 7.05 -10.05 -8.96
CA ASP A 43 8.49 -9.79 -9.16
C ASP A 43 9.19 -9.38 -7.86
N ALA A 44 8.48 -8.72 -6.95
CA ALA A 44 8.96 -8.42 -5.59
C ALA A 44 8.96 -9.64 -4.64
N GLY A 45 8.53 -10.81 -5.11
CA GLY A 45 8.48 -12.06 -4.35
C GLY A 45 7.19 -12.27 -3.55
N GLY A 46 6.13 -11.53 -3.85
CA GLY A 46 4.84 -11.61 -3.17
C GLY A 46 4.11 -12.92 -3.40
N THR A 47 3.42 -13.41 -2.35
CA THR A 47 2.50 -14.54 -2.41
C THR A 47 1.07 -14.12 -2.09
N SER A 48 0.07 -14.97 -2.34
CA SER A 48 -1.32 -14.64 -2.02
C SER A 48 -1.56 -14.35 -0.52
N ILE A 49 -0.79 -14.98 0.37
CA ILE A 49 -0.85 -14.69 1.82
C ILE A 49 -0.27 -13.30 2.11
N ASP A 50 0.79 -12.91 1.40
CA ASP A 50 1.39 -11.58 1.53
C ASP A 50 0.45 -10.50 1.00
N ALA A 51 -0.26 -10.76 -0.10
CA ALA A 51 -1.27 -9.86 -0.65
C ALA A 51 -2.38 -9.58 0.37
N ALA A 52 -2.90 -10.63 1.01
CA ALA A 52 -3.91 -10.50 2.07
C ALA A 52 -3.37 -9.66 3.25
N ARG A 53 -2.13 -9.90 3.69
CA ARG A 53 -1.49 -9.12 4.78
C ARG A 53 -1.33 -7.65 4.42
N ILE A 54 -0.79 -7.36 3.25
CA ILE A 54 -0.57 -5.99 2.76
C ILE A 54 -1.92 -5.26 2.66
N ALA A 55 -2.90 -5.91 2.06
CA ALA A 55 -4.23 -5.34 1.86
C ALA A 55 -4.94 -5.03 3.18
N SER A 56 -4.96 -5.97 4.13
CA SER A 56 -5.56 -5.74 5.45
C SER A 56 -4.87 -4.60 6.20
N GLN A 57 -3.53 -4.52 6.16
CA GLN A 57 -2.79 -3.43 6.81
C GLN A 57 -3.05 -2.07 6.14
N ALA A 58 -3.08 -2.02 4.81
CA ALA A 58 -3.33 -0.78 4.08
C ALA A 58 -4.77 -0.27 4.28
N ALA A 59 -5.75 -1.18 4.39
CA ALA A 59 -7.16 -0.84 4.59
C ALA A 59 -7.42 -0.13 5.94
N GLU A 60 -6.56 -0.31 6.95
CA GLU A 60 -6.65 0.43 8.22
C GLU A 60 -6.59 1.96 8.04
N PHE A 61 -6.11 2.45 6.90
CA PHE A 61 -6.12 3.87 6.54
C PHE A 61 -7.54 4.43 6.35
N ALA A 62 -8.49 3.61 5.88
CA ALA A 62 -9.86 4.04 5.58
C ALA A 62 -10.87 2.99 6.09
N PRO A 63 -11.02 2.86 7.43
CA PRO A 63 -11.91 1.86 8.04
C PRO A 63 -13.40 2.16 7.79
N ASP A 64 -13.73 3.36 7.31
CA ASP A 64 -15.06 3.74 6.86
C ASP A 64 -15.46 3.12 5.51
N VAL A 65 -14.50 2.57 4.76
CA VAL A 65 -14.72 2.01 3.43
C VAL A 65 -14.87 0.50 3.53
N GLU A 66 -16.08 0.03 3.27
CA GLU A 66 -16.43 -1.41 3.25
C GLU A 66 -15.60 -2.17 2.20
N ASP A 67 -15.16 -3.38 2.56
CA ASP A 67 -14.42 -4.32 1.70
C ASP A 67 -13.17 -3.74 1.00
N LEU A 68 -12.57 -2.70 1.58
CA LEU A 68 -11.35 -2.10 1.02
C LEU A 68 -10.17 -3.08 1.01
N ASP A 69 -10.03 -3.89 2.05
CA ASP A 69 -9.01 -4.94 2.12
C ASP A 69 -9.21 -6.00 1.04
N VAL A 70 -10.45 -6.43 0.79
CA VAL A 70 -10.76 -7.39 -0.29
C VAL A 70 -10.43 -6.77 -1.65
N THR A 71 -10.81 -5.50 -1.87
CA THR A 71 -10.52 -4.77 -3.11
C THR A 71 -9.01 -4.69 -3.38
N LEU A 72 -8.24 -4.30 -2.36
CA LEU A 72 -6.79 -4.19 -2.47
C LEU A 72 -6.12 -5.56 -2.66
N MET A 73 -6.60 -6.59 -1.98
CA MET A 73 -6.10 -7.95 -2.13
C MET A 73 -6.34 -8.47 -3.54
N THR A 74 -7.55 -8.32 -4.08
CA THR A 74 -7.87 -8.72 -5.46
C THR A 74 -6.97 -7.98 -6.44
N ALA A 75 -6.75 -6.68 -6.25
CA ALA A 75 -5.91 -5.90 -7.15
C ALA A 75 -4.43 -6.30 -7.12
N LEU A 76 -3.91 -6.63 -5.94
CA LEU A 76 -2.55 -7.18 -5.81
C LEU A 76 -2.42 -8.52 -6.54
N LEU A 77 -3.50 -9.30 -6.60
CA LEU A 77 -3.50 -10.61 -7.24
C LEU A 77 -3.68 -10.55 -8.76
N ASP A 78 -4.45 -9.60 -9.28
CA ASP A 78 -4.81 -9.47 -10.71
C ASP A 78 -3.90 -8.49 -11.47
N GLU A 79 -3.80 -7.24 -11.02
CA GLU A 79 -2.98 -6.20 -11.67
C GLU A 79 -1.51 -6.27 -11.28
N ALA A 80 -1.21 -6.71 -10.05
CA ALA A 80 0.11 -6.85 -9.42
C ALA A 80 0.98 -5.58 -9.33
N ARG A 81 0.74 -4.56 -10.16
CA ARG A 81 1.50 -3.31 -10.18
C ARG A 81 1.03 -2.36 -9.10
N PHE A 82 1.99 -1.86 -8.31
CA PHE A 82 1.72 -0.95 -7.21
C PHE A 82 0.92 0.30 -7.61
N GLY A 83 1.26 0.91 -8.75
CA GLY A 83 0.57 2.10 -9.25
C GLY A 83 -0.91 1.87 -9.60
N ASP A 84 -1.24 0.66 -10.09
CA ASP A 84 -2.61 0.27 -10.45
C ASP A 84 -3.43 -0.07 -9.20
N VAL A 85 -2.85 -0.82 -8.26
CA VAL A 85 -3.47 -1.10 -6.95
C VAL A 85 -3.79 0.19 -6.18
N ARG A 86 -2.83 1.13 -6.14
CA ARG A 86 -3.02 2.44 -5.52
C ARG A 86 -4.17 3.21 -6.16
N ARG A 87 -4.23 3.23 -7.49
CA ARG A 87 -5.28 3.95 -8.25
C ARG A 87 -6.65 3.38 -7.90
N LEU A 88 -6.81 2.06 -7.99
CA LEU A 88 -8.08 1.39 -7.69
C LEU A 88 -8.53 1.67 -6.24
N GLY A 89 -7.63 1.55 -5.27
CA GLY A 89 -7.96 1.81 -3.87
C GLY A 89 -8.43 3.25 -3.63
N LEU A 90 -7.77 4.24 -4.24
CA LEU A 90 -8.19 5.64 -4.14
C LEU A 90 -9.55 5.91 -4.80
N GLU A 91 -9.80 5.31 -5.98
CA GLU A 91 -11.10 5.40 -6.66
C GLU A 91 -12.24 4.79 -5.84
N THR A 92 -11.97 3.67 -5.14
CA THR A 92 -12.95 3.04 -4.24
C THR A 92 -13.25 3.93 -3.05
N ILE A 93 -12.23 4.53 -2.43
CA ILE A 93 -12.42 5.49 -1.33
C ILE A 93 -13.25 6.71 -1.80
N ASP A 94 -12.89 7.29 -2.94
CA ASP A 94 -13.59 8.46 -3.49
C ASP A 94 -15.05 8.16 -3.81
N ARG A 95 -15.34 6.98 -4.40
CA ARG A 95 -16.71 6.54 -4.68
C ARG A 95 -17.56 6.42 -3.41
N THR A 96 -17.01 5.82 -2.36
CA THR A 96 -17.71 5.65 -1.09
C THR A 96 -17.98 7.00 -0.40
N ARG A 97 -17.00 7.91 -0.44
CA ARG A 97 -17.10 9.22 0.22
C ARG A 97 -17.92 10.22 -0.61
N GLY A 98 -17.87 10.14 -1.94
CA GLY A 98 -18.64 10.97 -2.86
C GLY A 98 -20.08 10.52 -3.07
N GLY A 99 -20.42 9.27 -2.72
CA GLY A 99 -21.76 8.69 -2.84
C GLY A 99 -22.76 9.09 -1.73
N THR A 100 -22.36 9.95 -0.79
CA THR A 100 -23.17 10.39 0.35
C THR A 100 -23.78 11.80 0.17
N ALA A 101 -24.16 12.15 -1.06
CA ALA A 101 -24.86 13.41 -1.38
C ALA A 101 -26.37 13.21 -1.54
#